data_AF-A0A8B9P6F3-F1
#
_entry.id   AF-A0A8B9P6F3-F1
#
_cell.length_a   1.000
_cell.length_b   1.000
_cell.length_c   1.000
_cell.angle_alpha   90.00
_cell.angle_beta   90.00
_cell.angle_gamma   90.00
#
_symmetry.space_group_name_H-M   'P 1'
#
loop_
_entity.id
_entity.type
_entity.pdbx_description
1 polymer ?
#
loop_
_entity_poly.entity_id
_entity_poly.type
_entity_poly.pdbx_seq_one_letter_code
_entity_poly.pdbx_strand_id
1 'polypeptide(L)'
;WVSNLFSCVSEKCDEPLISALPHSSFSSSSSMTSSYVPGYAKLNKRGGAGGWSPSDSDHYQWLQVDFGSRKQISAIATQGRYSSSDWVTQYRMLYSDTGRNWKPYHQDGNIWLTIFFHQQNGRYYLTSLFSL
;
A
#
# COMPACT_ATOMS: atom_id res chain seq x y z
N TRP A 1 -2.59 3.00 -6.20
CA TRP A 1 -2.15 2.87 -4.80
C TRP A 1 -1.38 1.59 -4.64
N VAL A 2 -0.43 1.59 -3.72
CA VAL A 2 0.56 0.53 -3.51
C VAL A 2 0.86 0.52 -2.01
N SER A 3 0.88 -0.65 -1.37
CA SER A 3 1.36 -0.80 0.01
C SER A 3 2.29 -2.00 0.10
N ASN A 4 3.51 -1.80 0.61
CA ASN A 4 4.34 -2.89 1.13
C ASN A 4 4.12 -3.02 2.63
N LEU A 5 4.24 -4.23 3.14
CA LEU A 5 4.32 -4.53 4.56
C LEU A 5 5.69 -5.20 4.80
N PHE A 6 6.25 -5.24 6.01
CA PHE A 6 7.61 -5.78 6.26
C PHE A 6 7.68 -6.66 7.52
N SER A 7 8.26 -7.86 7.47
CA SER A 7 8.33 -8.78 8.63
C SER A 7 9.76 -8.83 9.21
N CYS A 8 9.92 -8.93 10.54
CA CYS A 8 11.22 -8.91 11.21
C CYS A 8 11.59 -10.29 11.79
N VAL A 9 12.59 -10.94 11.19
CA VAL A 9 13.45 -11.96 11.83
C VAL A 9 14.86 -11.81 11.23
N SER A 10 15.79 -11.20 11.98
CA SER A 10 17.25 -11.16 11.73
C SER A 10 17.77 -10.40 10.48
N GLU A 11 18.42 -9.27 10.75
CA GLU A 11 19.43 -8.49 9.98
C GLU A 11 19.22 -8.03 8.53
N LYS A 12 18.14 -8.40 7.81
CA LYS A 12 17.79 -7.72 6.54
C LYS A 12 16.28 -7.56 6.40
N CYS A 13 15.76 -6.43 6.90
CA CYS A 13 14.33 -6.10 6.85
C CYS A 13 13.95 -5.16 5.70
N ASP A 14 14.60 -5.27 4.54
CA ASP A 14 14.35 -4.39 3.38
C ASP A 14 13.58 -5.05 2.24
N GLU A 15 13.26 -6.34 2.35
CA GLU A 15 12.62 -7.06 1.25
C GLU A 15 11.11 -6.73 1.16
N PRO A 16 10.63 -6.21 0.00
CA PRO A 16 9.25 -5.83 -0.18
C PRO A 16 8.33 -7.07 -0.18
N LEU A 17 7.51 -7.23 0.87
CA LEU A 17 6.63 -8.41 1.02
C LEU A 17 5.64 -8.58 -0.14
N ILE A 18 5.27 -7.52 -0.84
CA ILE A 18 4.26 -7.59 -1.91
C ILE A 18 4.85 -7.78 -3.32
N SER A 19 6.17 -7.73 -3.46
CA SER A 19 6.84 -7.83 -4.77
C SER A 19 6.58 -9.18 -5.46
N ALA A 20 6.70 -10.27 -4.69
CA ALA A 20 6.54 -11.65 -5.14
C ALA A 20 5.09 -12.15 -5.19
N LEU A 21 4.12 -11.41 -4.62
CA LEU A 21 2.73 -11.84 -4.58
C LEU A 21 2.09 -11.82 -5.99
N PRO A 22 1.27 -12.83 -6.35
CA PRO A 22 0.54 -12.83 -7.61
C PRO A 22 -0.55 -11.74 -7.62
N HIS A 23 -1.05 -11.36 -8.81
CA HIS A 23 -2.13 -10.37 -8.92
C HIS A 23 -3.41 -10.78 -8.16
N SER A 24 -3.68 -12.08 -8.03
CA SER A 24 -4.81 -12.63 -7.28
C SER A 24 -4.75 -12.38 -5.77
N SER A 25 -3.58 -12.03 -5.24
CA SER A 25 -3.43 -11.62 -3.83
C SER A 25 -3.91 -10.19 -3.58
N PHE A 26 -4.31 -9.45 -4.61
CA PHE A 26 -4.73 -8.06 -4.49
C PHE A 26 -6.19 -7.90 -4.89
N SER A 27 -6.95 -7.24 -4.03
CA SER A 27 -8.37 -6.91 -4.25
C SER A 27 -8.59 -5.44 -3.98
N SER A 28 -9.68 -4.87 -4.51
CA SER A 28 -10.02 -3.48 -4.28
C SER A 28 -11.53 -3.26 -4.34
N SER A 29 -11.97 -2.16 -3.73
CA SER A 29 -13.33 -1.60 -3.88
C SER A 29 -13.79 -1.49 -5.33
N SER A 30 -12.94 -0.89 -6.18
CA SER A 30 -13.23 -0.60 -7.58
C SER A 30 -11.93 -0.50 -8.38
N SER A 31 -12.02 -0.38 -9.70
CA SER A 31 -10.87 -0.12 -10.58
C SER A 31 -11.33 0.71 -11.77
N MET A 32 -10.62 1.81 -12.05
CA MET A 32 -11.01 2.76 -13.10
C MET A 32 -11.15 2.08 -14.47
N THR A 33 -10.16 1.27 -14.84
CA THR A 33 -10.19 0.39 -16.03
C THR A 33 -9.37 -0.87 -15.76
N SER A 34 -9.35 -1.81 -16.72
CA SER A 34 -8.54 -3.03 -16.64
C SER A 34 -7.03 -2.77 -16.52
N SER A 35 -6.53 -1.58 -16.91
CA SER A 35 -5.13 -1.20 -16.72
C SER A 35 -4.81 -0.66 -15.32
N TYR A 36 -5.83 -0.41 -14.49
CA TYR A 36 -5.71 0.15 -13.13
C TYR A 36 -6.11 -0.84 -12.03
N VAL A 37 -6.09 -2.15 -12.33
CA VAL A 37 -6.47 -3.20 -11.37
C VAL A 37 -5.52 -3.30 -10.17
N PRO A 38 -5.99 -3.82 -9.02
CA PRO A 38 -5.22 -3.88 -7.77
C PRO A 38 -3.91 -4.68 -7.88
N GLY A 39 -3.82 -5.66 -8.79
CA GLY A 39 -2.58 -6.43 -9.00
C GLY A 39 -1.38 -5.60 -9.47
N TYR A 40 -1.61 -4.42 -10.06
CA TYR A 40 -0.56 -3.49 -10.45
C TYR A 40 -0.06 -2.60 -9.29
N ALA A 41 -0.62 -2.75 -8.10
CA ALA A 41 -0.25 -2.02 -6.89
C ALA A 41 1.13 -2.43 -6.34
N LYS A 42 2.20 -2.23 -7.10
CA LYS A 42 3.58 -2.61 -6.72
C LYS A 42 4.56 -1.45 -6.92
N LEU A 43 5.44 -1.22 -5.94
CA LEU A 43 6.39 -0.11 -5.96
C LEU A 43 7.37 -0.27 -7.11
N ASN A 44 7.72 0.85 -7.76
CA ASN A 44 8.69 0.93 -8.85
C ASN A 44 8.37 0.01 -10.03
N LYS A 45 7.10 -0.38 -10.21
CA LYS A 45 6.64 -1.15 -11.36
C LYS A 45 5.82 -0.25 -12.29
N ARG A 46 5.92 -0.53 -13.60
CA ARG A 46 5.20 0.18 -14.66
C ARG A 46 4.14 -0.70 -15.33
N GLY A 47 3.75 -1.81 -14.68
CA GLY A 47 2.69 -2.68 -15.19
C GLY A 47 1.34 -1.96 -15.21
N GLY A 48 0.50 -2.29 -16.18
CA GLY A 48 -0.77 -1.59 -16.40
C GLY A 48 -0.53 -0.11 -16.72
N ALA A 49 -1.35 0.76 -16.14
CA ALA A 49 -1.19 2.21 -16.23
C ALA A 49 -0.23 2.80 -15.16
N GLY A 50 0.56 1.94 -14.51
CA GLY A 50 1.54 2.33 -13.49
C GLY A 50 1.05 2.20 -12.04
N GLY A 51 -0.06 1.51 -11.78
CA GLY A 51 -0.58 1.24 -10.45
C GLY A 51 -2.09 1.01 -10.41
N TRP A 52 -2.63 0.76 -9.22
CA TRP A 52 -4.09 0.73 -8.99
C TRP A 52 -4.70 2.14 -8.95
N SER A 53 -5.91 2.31 -9.48
CA SER A 53 -6.74 3.50 -9.28
C SER A 53 -8.20 3.08 -9.13
N PRO A 54 -8.93 3.56 -8.11
CA PRO A 54 -10.37 3.34 -8.01
C PRO A 54 -11.11 4.07 -9.14
N SER A 55 -12.38 3.71 -9.33
CA SER A 55 -13.29 4.37 -10.26
C SER A 55 -13.74 5.75 -9.74
N ASP A 56 -13.87 5.89 -8.42
CA ASP A 56 -14.29 7.11 -7.74
C ASP A 56 -13.18 7.64 -6.81
N SER A 57 -13.15 8.95 -6.56
CA SER A 57 -12.14 9.61 -5.72
C SER A 57 -12.67 9.98 -4.32
N ASP A 58 -13.37 9.05 -3.67
CA ASP A 58 -13.94 9.25 -2.33
C ASP A 58 -13.12 8.59 -1.19
N HIS A 59 -13.60 8.76 0.04
CA HIS A 59 -12.94 8.26 1.26
C HIS A 59 -13.26 6.79 1.60
N TYR A 60 -14.03 6.11 0.75
CA TYR A 60 -14.50 4.73 0.96
C TYR A 60 -13.74 3.72 0.10
N GLN A 61 -12.88 4.19 -0.81
CA GLN A 61 -12.06 3.32 -1.64
C GLN A 61 -11.00 2.59 -0.81
N TRP A 62 -10.82 1.31 -1.10
CA TRP A 62 -9.85 0.45 -0.44
C TRP A 62 -9.09 -0.42 -1.44
N LEU A 63 -7.84 -0.73 -1.05
CA LEU A 63 -6.96 -1.72 -1.64
C LEU A 63 -6.60 -2.73 -0.54
N GLN A 64 -6.78 -4.01 -0.83
CA GLN A 64 -6.50 -5.12 0.05
C GLN A 64 -5.37 -5.97 -0.52
N VAL A 65 -4.50 -6.44 0.37
CA VAL A 65 -3.46 -7.41 0.04
C VAL A 65 -3.62 -8.62 0.96
N ASP A 66 -3.75 -9.79 0.35
CA ASP A 66 -3.73 -11.09 1.04
C ASP A 66 -2.34 -11.72 0.96
N PHE A 67 -1.72 -11.90 2.13
CA PHE A 67 -0.39 -12.49 2.25
C PHE A 67 -0.40 -14.02 2.30
N GLY A 68 -1.58 -14.66 2.34
CA GLY A 68 -1.77 -16.11 2.47
C GLY A 68 -1.38 -16.69 3.84
N SER A 69 -0.52 -16.02 4.60
CA SER A 69 -0.16 -16.35 5.98
C SER A 69 -0.02 -15.08 6.80
N ARG A 70 -0.09 -15.20 8.13
CA ARG A 70 0.24 -14.09 9.04
C ARG A 70 1.65 -13.58 8.75
N LYS A 71 1.79 -12.27 8.57
CA LYS A 71 3.08 -11.57 8.40
C LYS A 71 3.19 -10.49 9.46
N GLN A 72 4.41 -10.26 9.95
CA GLN A 72 4.69 -9.02 10.66
C GLN A 72 4.86 -7.89 9.62
N ILE A 73 4.51 -6.68 10.04
CA ILE A 73 4.48 -5.49 9.21
C ILE A 73 5.22 -4.38 9.96
N SER A 74 6.33 -3.87 9.42
CA SER A 74 7.18 -2.88 10.09
C SER A 74 7.29 -1.55 9.35
N ALA A 75 6.83 -1.45 8.10
CA ALA A 75 6.68 -0.18 7.39
C ALA A 75 5.65 -0.30 6.27
N ILE A 76 5.13 0.84 5.81
CA ILE A 76 4.40 0.94 4.54
C ILE A 76 5.06 2.01 3.69
N ALA A 77 5.50 1.59 2.52
CA ALA A 77 5.90 2.51 1.46
C ALA A 77 4.76 2.61 0.44
N THR A 78 4.37 3.84 0.14
CA THR A 78 3.36 4.18 -0.87
C THR A 78 4.06 4.77 -2.09
N GLN A 79 3.38 4.85 -3.23
CA GLN A 79 3.87 5.54 -4.43
C GLN A 79 2.68 6.08 -5.22
N GLY A 80 2.81 7.32 -5.69
CA GLY A 80 1.92 7.87 -6.71
C GLY A 80 2.15 7.21 -8.07
N ARG A 81 1.23 7.42 -9.01
CA ARG A 81 1.36 6.87 -10.36
C ARG A 81 2.37 7.67 -11.17
N TYR A 82 3.14 6.98 -12.01
CA TYR A 82 4.07 7.63 -12.93
C TYR A 82 3.31 8.58 -13.88
N SER A 83 3.82 9.80 -14.06
CA SER A 83 3.24 10.82 -14.95
C SER A 83 1.81 11.25 -14.61
N SER A 84 1.43 11.18 -13.34
CA SER A 84 0.14 11.67 -12.83
C SER A 84 0.35 12.60 -11.64
N SER A 85 -0.55 13.58 -11.50
CA SER A 85 -0.64 14.49 -10.35
C SER A 85 -1.46 13.90 -9.20
N ASP A 86 -1.94 12.66 -9.33
CA ASP A 86 -2.81 12.03 -8.36
C ASP A 86 -1.93 11.32 -7.32
N TRP A 87 -1.94 11.83 -6.10
CA TRP A 87 -1.30 11.19 -4.96
C TRP A 87 -2.22 11.14 -3.75
N VAL A 88 -1.90 10.17 -2.92
CA VAL A 88 -2.53 9.94 -1.64
C VAL A 88 -1.85 10.81 -0.61
N THR A 89 -2.61 11.57 0.16
CA THR A 89 -2.05 12.38 1.26
C THR A 89 -2.25 11.72 2.62
N GLN A 90 -3.35 10.99 2.80
CA GLN A 90 -3.70 10.28 4.03
C GLN A 90 -4.42 8.97 3.73
N TYR A 91 -4.28 7.99 4.62
CA TYR A 91 -5.00 6.73 4.56
C TYR A 91 -5.31 6.20 5.95
N ARG A 92 -6.24 5.25 6.03
CA ARG A 92 -6.50 4.44 7.21
C ARG A 92 -6.05 3.02 6.92
N MET A 93 -5.33 2.40 7.84
CA MET A 93 -4.94 1.00 7.72
C MET A 93 -5.88 0.14 8.55
N LEU A 94 -6.37 -0.93 7.93
CA LEU A 94 -7.11 -1.98 8.62
C LEU A 94 -6.40 -3.31 8.41
N TYR A 95 -6.49 -4.21 9.38
CA TYR A 95 -5.92 -5.55 9.30
C TYR A 95 -6.91 -6.60 9.81
N SER A 96 -6.79 -7.82 9.29
CA SER A 96 -7.61 -8.96 9.71
C SER A 96 -6.85 -10.27 9.49
N ASP A 97 -6.97 -11.20 10.43
CA ASP A 97 -6.47 -12.58 10.27
C ASP A 97 -7.47 -13.48 9.51
N THR A 98 -8.71 -13.00 9.27
CA THR A 98 -9.81 -13.81 8.71
C THR A 98 -10.42 -13.23 7.43
N GLY A 99 -10.02 -12.02 7.04
CA GLY A 99 -10.61 -11.27 5.93
C GLY A 99 -12.04 -10.76 6.18
N ARG A 100 -12.62 -10.99 7.36
CA ARG A 100 -14.00 -10.58 7.70
C ARG A 100 -14.05 -9.55 8.82
N ASN A 101 -13.35 -9.81 9.92
CA ASN A 101 -13.30 -8.92 11.08
C ASN A 101 -12.07 -8.02 10.97
N TRP A 102 -12.28 -6.81 10.46
CA TRP A 102 -11.22 -5.83 10.24
C TRP A 102 -11.07 -4.92 11.45
N LYS A 103 -9.83 -4.72 11.88
CA LYS A 103 -9.49 -3.82 12.99
C LYS A 103 -8.72 -2.62 12.44
N PRO A 104 -9.08 -1.39 12.83
CA PRO A 104 -8.26 -0.24 12.51
C PRO A 104 -6.90 -0.34 13.19
N TYR A 105 -5.86 0.09 12.49
CA TYR A 105 -4.58 0.38 13.10
C TYR A 105 -4.61 1.80 13.66
N HIS A 106 -4.02 1.97 14.84
CA HIS A 106 -3.91 3.25 15.52
C HIS A 106 -2.42 3.59 15.67
N GLN A 107 -2.00 4.72 15.10
CA GLN A 107 -0.67 5.29 15.35
C GLN A 107 -0.82 6.40 16.40
N ASP A 108 -0.27 6.19 17.59
CA ASP A 108 -0.34 7.16 18.71
C ASP A 108 -1.78 7.62 19.03
N GLY A 109 -2.74 6.68 18.92
CA GLY A 109 -4.16 6.95 19.12
C GLY A 109 -4.89 7.55 17.91
N ASN A 110 -4.18 7.93 16.84
CA ASN A 110 -4.77 8.43 15.59
C ASN A 110 -5.04 7.29 14.60
N ILE A 111 -6.23 7.28 14.01
CA ILE A 111 -6.63 6.31 12.96
C ILE A 111 -6.17 6.73 11.57
N TRP A 112 -5.83 8.01 11.39
CA TRP A 112 -5.33 8.56 10.13
C TRP A 112 -3.81 8.51 10.10
N LEU A 113 -3.29 7.90 9.05
CA LEU A 113 -1.86 7.86 8.76
C LEU A 113 -1.56 8.92 7.71
N THR A 114 -0.72 9.89 8.08
CA THR A 114 -0.23 10.93 7.17
C THR A 114 0.94 10.40 6.37
N ILE A 115 0.90 10.64 5.06
CA ILE A 115 2.00 10.29 4.18
C ILE A 115 2.98 11.47 4.13
N PHE A 116 4.22 11.23 4.53
CA PHE A 116 5.31 12.18 4.38
C PHE A 116 6.06 11.93 3.07
N PHE A 117 6.31 13.00 2.32
CA PHE A 117 7.06 12.97 1.08
C PHE A 117 8.48 13.47 1.36
N HIS A 118 9.49 12.65 1.07
CA HIS A 118 10.89 13.10 1.12
C HIS A 118 11.52 12.96 -0.26
N GLN A 119 12.19 14.02 -0.74
CA GLN A 119 12.87 14.01 -2.03
C GLN A 119 14.31 13.51 -1.86
N GLN A 120 14.69 12.44 -2.56
CA GLN A 120 16.11 12.06 -2.72
C GLN A 120 16.40 11.88 -4.22
N ASN A 121 17.49 12.47 -4.72
CA ASN A 121 17.95 12.31 -6.11
C ASN A 121 16.86 12.56 -7.17
N GLY A 122 16.01 13.58 -6.96
CA GLY A 122 14.92 13.92 -7.89
C GLY A 122 13.76 12.90 -7.94
N ARG A 123 13.73 11.95 -7.00
CA ARG A 123 12.61 11.01 -6.79
C ARG A 123 11.99 11.26 -5.42
N TYR A 124 10.66 11.34 -5.37
CA TYR A 124 9.93 11.36 -4.12
C TYR A 124 9.84 9.94 -3.57
N TYR A 125 10.44 9.72 -2.40
CA TYR A 125 10.27 8.51 -1.62
C TYR A 125 9.19 8.77 -0.58
N LEU A 126 8.25 7.84 -0.45
CA LEU A 126 7.21 7.92 0.56
C LEU A 126 7.47 6.86 1.61
N THR A 127 7.66 7.30 2.84
CA THR A 127 7.87 6.42 3.98
C THR A 127 6.85 6.77 5.06
N SER A 128 5.88 5.88 5.30
CA SER A 128 5.31 5.78 6.65
C SER A 128 6.28 4.91 7.45
N LEU A 129 7.21 5.57 8.15
CA LEU A 129 8.03 4.92 9.16
C LEU A 129 7.15 4.71 10.41
N PHE A 130 6.95 3.45 10.80
CA PHE A 130 6.47 3.14 12.14
C PHE A 130 7.69 3.11 13.06
N SER A 131 7.72 3.92 14.12
CA SER A 131 8.59 3.64 15.26
C SER A 131 7.76 2.81 16.24
N LEU A 132 8.23 1.61 16.57
CA LEU A 132 7.77 0.88 17.75
C LEU A 132 8.48 1.43 18.99
#